data_AF-A0A9P6P434-F1
#
_entry.id   AF-A0A9P6P434-F1
#
_cell.length_a   1.000
_cell.length_b   1.000
_cell.length_c   1.000
_cell.angle_alpha   90.00
_cell.angle_beta   90.00
_cell.angle_gamma   90.00
#
_symmetry.space_group_name_H-M   'P 1'
#
loop_
_entity.id
_entity.type
_entity.pdbx_description
1 polymer ?
#
loop_
_entity_poly.entity_id
_entity_poly.type
_entity_poly.pdbx_seq_one_letter_code
_entity_poly.pdbx_strand_id
1 'polypeptide(L)'
;MANFTSVISAAPDGATNFYRGAHNKVDNYAVSGRIEYDVADAWTAYFAAGRVSLEYLRAWHADPSRRSRFAIQERRDGADQPGDSRYAVAVRRQSATDAWRMQPARVQTSNYDKSAVTPAVGIVVRPWDAKVSLYVNYIEGLSQGDVVTDTAARNYKQVFAPYKTKQAEVGVKWDMGRFLNTLSLFQIEKPTLIKDSSAWVYSDAGRQRNRGVEWTSAGELAPGVRLLGGASYTQAVLAHTAGGASDGSRAYGVPS
;
A
#
# COMPACT_ATOMS: atom_id res chain seq x y z
N MET A 1 15.09 25.92 26.97
CA MET A 1 14.90 24.50 27.35
C MET A 1 13.57 24.40 28.05
N ALA A 2 12.61 23.67 27.49
CA ALA A 2 11.35 23.33 28.15
C ALA A 2 10.94 21.92 27.70
N ASN A 3 10.96 20.99 28.66
CA ASN A 3 10.52 19.61 28.50
C ASN A 3 8.99 19.56 28.59
N PHE A 4 8.34 18.97 27.58
CA PHE A 4 6.93 18.60 27.65
C PHE A 4 6.85 17.09 27.88
N THR A 5 6.58 16.71 29.12
CA THR A 5 6.20 15.34 29.48
C THR A 5 4.76 15.12 29.02
N SER A 6 4.53 14.36 27.95
CA SER A 6 3.19 13.89 27.62
C SER A 6 2.85 12.71 28.53
N VAL A 7 1.86 12.91 29.41
CA VAL A 7 1.20 11.77 30.07
C VAL A 7 0.42 11.07 28.96
N ILE A 8 0.97 9.96 28.46
CA ILE A 8 0.24 9.07 27.55
C ILE A 8 -0.91 8.48 28.37
N SER A 9 -2.14 8.86 28.03
CA SER A 9 -3.33 8.28 28.63
C SER A 9 -3.28 6.76 28.41
N ALA A 10 -3.48 5.98 29.49
CA ALA A 10 -3.55 4.53 29.37
C ALA A 10 -4.66 4.14 28.39
N ALA A 11 -4.41 3.09 27.60
CA ALA A 11 -5.42 2.56 26.70
C ALA A 11 -6.70 2.21 27.49
N PRO A 12 -7.90 2.47 26.93
CA PRO A 12 -9.16 2.13 27.59
C PRO A 12 -9.19 0.65 27.99
N ASP A 13 -9.67 0.37 29.19
CA ASP A 13 -9.79 -1.00 29.69
C ASP A 13 -10.75 -1.80 28.80
N GLY A 14 -10.24 -2.89 28.20
CA GLY A 14 -11.01 -3.78 27.33
C GLY A 14 -12.22 -4.42 28.00
N ALA A 15 -12.31 -4.40 29.34
CA ALA A 15 -13.47 -4.83 30.11
C ALA A 15 -14.73 -3.96 29.91
N THR A 16 -14.57 -2.74 29.37
CA THR A 16 -15.64 -1.77 29.12
C THR A 16 -16.11 -1.72 27.66
N ASN A 17 -15.51 -2.52 26.77
CA ASN A 17 -15.87 -2.55 25.35
C ASN A 17 -17.20 -3.31 25.13
N PHE A 18 -18.05 -2.81 24.22
CA PHE A 18 -19.37 -3.39 23.88
C PHE A 18 -19.29 -4.84 23.36
N TYR A 19 -18.09 -5.31 23.00
CA TYR A 19 -17.79 -6.68 22.58
C TYR A 19 -16.88 -7.39 23.61
N ARG A 20 -17.47 -7.93 24.69
CA ARG A 20 -16.73 -8.79 25.63
C ARG A 20 -16.31 -10.10 24.95
N GLY A 21 -15.01 -10.45 25.03
CA GLY A 21 -14.49 -11.77 24.66
C GLY A 21 -13.65 -11.86 23.36
N ALA A 22 -13.48 -10.77 22.61
CA ALA A 22 -12.61 -10.75 21.43
C ALA A 22 -11.20 -10.26 21.80
N HIS A 23 -10.20 -11.14 21.69
CA HIS A 23 -8.79 -10.80 21.87
C HIS A 23 -8.07 -11.02 20.54
N ASN A 24 -7.34 -10.01 20.07
CA ASN A 24 -6.53 -10.08 18.86
C ASN A 24 -5.08 -9.85 19.23
N LYS A 25 -4.20 -10.76 18.82
CA LYS A 25 -2.75 -10.60 18.95
C LYS A 25 -2.14 -10.53 17.55
N VAL A 26 -1.33 -9.51 17.32
CA VAL A 26 -0.66 -9.27 16.04
C VAL A 26 0.83 -9.17 16.30
N ASP A 27 1.58 -10.16 15.84
CA ASP A 27 3.03 -10.17 15.92
C ASP A 27 3.59 -9.74 14.55
N ASN A 28 4.28 -8.59 14.53
CA ASN A 28 4.84 -7.99 13.33
C ASN A 28 6.38 -7.99 13.42
N TYR A 29 7.03 -8.65 12.47
CA TYR A 29 8.49 -8.59 12.33
C TYR A 29 8.85 -8.02 10.98
N ALA A 30 9.65 -6.96 10.96
CA ALA A 30 10.14 -6.35 9.74
C ALA A 30 11.66 -6.18 9.84
N VAL A 31 12.37 -6.67 8.84
CA VAL A 31 13.80 -6.40 8.65
C VAL A 31 13.95 -5.80 7.26
N SER A 32 14.60 -4.66 7.18
CA SER A 32 14.88 -3.98 5.90
C SER A 32 16.27 -3.36 5.93
N GLY A 33 17.03 -3.59 4.87
CA GLY A 33 18.26 -2.85 4.58
C GLY A 33 18.05 -1.90 3.40
N ARG A 34 18.74 -0.77 3.45
CA ARG A 34 18.84 0.20 2.34
C ARG A 34 20.32 0.54 2.14
N ILE A 35 20.72 0.54 0.88
CA ILE A 35 22.01 1.05 0.41
C ILE A 35 21.72 2.24 -0.50
N GLU A 36 22.55 3.26 -0.37
CA GLU A 36 22.56 4.46 -1.20
C GLU A 36 23.95 4.58 -1.80
N TYR A 37 24.01 4.92 -3.09
CA TYR A 37 25.26 5.06 -3.82
C TYR A 37 25.17 6.18 -4.84
N ASP A 38 26.05 7.17 -4.74
CA ASP A 38 26.19 8.23 -5.72
C ASP A 38 27.01 7.72 -6.89
N VAL A 39 26.31 7.41 -7.99
CA VAL A 39 26.90 6.84 -9.21
C VAL A 39 27.72 7.87 -9.96
N ALA A 40 27.25 9.12 -9.94
CA ALA A 40 27.88 10.29 -10.53
C ALA A 40 27.39 11.53 -9.78
N ASP A 41 28.02 12.69 -10.01
CA ASP A 41 27.69 13.96 -9.35
C ASP A 41 26.20 14.34 -9.42
N ALA A 42 25.46 13.81 -10.40
CA ALA A 42 24.03 14.07 -10.61
C ALA A 42 23.10 12.86 -10.36
N TRP A 43 23.63 11.66 -10.09
CA TRP A 43 22.85 10.41 -10.02
C TRP A 43 23.06 9.68 -8.69
N THR A 44 21.98 9.48 -7.95
CA THR A 44 21.98 8.60 -6.77
C THR A 44 21.13 7.36 -7.03
N ALA A 45 21.69 6.20 -6.72
CA ALA A 45 21.01 4.92 -6.76
C ALA A 45 20.66 4.43 -5.35
N TYR A 46 19.44 3.95 -5.18
CA TYR A 46 18.95 3.39 -3.92
C TYR A 46 18.56 1.94 -4.12
N PHE A 47 19.10 1.08 -3.28
CA PHE A 47 18.78 -0.34 -3.26
C PHE A 47 18.21 -0.70 -1.90
N ALA A 48 16.99 -1.23 -1.86
CA ALA A 48 16.37 -1.69 -0.64
C ALA A 48 15.97 -3.17 -0.75
N ALA A 49 16.19 -3.92 0.32
CA ALA A 49 15.71 -5.27 0.43
C ALA A 49 15.13 -5.49 1.83
N GLY A 50 14.02 -6.19 1.92
CA GLY A 50 13.42 -6.46 3.22
C GLY A 50 12.53 -7.69 3.25
N ARG A 51 12.36 -8.21 4.46
CA ARG A 51 11.37 -9.23 4.78
C ARG A 51 10.45 -8.67 5.84
N VAL A 52 9.18 -8.95 5.65
CA VAL A 52 8.13 -8.62 6.59
C VAL A 52 7.38 -9.92 6.89
N SER A 53 7.14 -10.21 8.15
CA SER A 53 6.37 -11.35 8.61
C SER A 53 5.27 -10.82 9.52
N LEU A 54 4.03 -11.20 9.22
CA LEU A 54 2.93 -11.06 10.16
C LEU A 54 2.45 -12.43 10.59
N GLU A 55 2.30 -12.57 11.90
CA GLU A 55 1.50 -13.63 12.47
C GLU A 55 0.31 -12.99 13.19
N TYR A 56 -0.88 -13.39 12.76
CA TYR A 56 -2.13 -12.92 13.31
C TYR A 56 -2.84 -14.08 14.04
N LEU A 57 -3.11 -13.86 15.33
CA LEU A 57 -3.89 -14.76 16.17
C LEU A 57 -5.23 -14.08 16.48
N ARG A 58 -6.32 -14.63 15.93
CA ARG A 58 -7.66 -14.00 15.97
C ARG A 58 -8.72 -14.89 16.63
N ALA A 59 -9.58 -14.27 17.44
CA ALA A 59 -10.93 -14.74 17.74
C ALA A 59 -11.96 -13.84 17.00
N TRP A 60 -12.30 -14.21 15.76
CA TRP A 60 -13.31 -13.64 14.82
C TRP A 60 -13.05 -12.33 14.03
N HIS A 61 -13.45 -12.36 12.74
CA HIS A 61 -13.41 -11.49 11.52
C HIS A 61 -12.79 -10.08 11.48
N ALA A 62 -11.74 -9.89 10.66
CA ALA A 62 -11.51 -8.71 9.81
C ALA A 62 -10.47 -9.01 8.73
N ASP A 63 -10.59 -8.36 7.57
CA ASP A 63 -9.63 -8.34 6.46
C ASP A 63 -8.60 -7.21 6.67
N PRO A 64 -7.32 -7.49 6.98
CA PRO A 64 -6.30 -6.47 6.96
C PRO A 64 -5.75 -6.32 5.55
N SER A 65 -6.37 -5.43 4.78
CA SER A 65 -5.76 -4.92 3.56
C SER A 65 -4.40 -4.27 3.88
N ARG A 66 -3.33 -4.75 3.23
CA ARG A 66 -1.96 -4.25 3.44
C ARG A 66 -1.58 -3.28 2.34
N ARG A 67 -1.06 -2.11 2.74
CA ARG A 67 -0.45 -1.14 1.82
C ARG A 67 1.03 -1.02 2.14
N SER A 68 1.89 -1.57 1.28
CA SER A 68 3.32 -1.27 1.31
C SER A 68 3.53 0.11 0.69
N ARG A 69 4.13 1.05 1.42
CA ARG A 69 4.53 2.35 0.87
C ARG A 69 5.98 2.29 0.43
N PHE A 70 6.29 2.81 -0.74
CA PHE A 70 7.66 3.04 -1.20
C PHE A 70 7.76 4.51 -1.55
N ALA A 71 8.71 5.21 -0.93
CA ALA A 71 8.93 6.63 -1.18
C ALA A 71 10.42 6.83 -1.38
N ILE A 72 10.78 7.48 -2.48
CA ILE A 72 12.09 8.10 -2.61
C ILE A 72 11.98 9.41 -1.83
N GLN A 73 12.58 9.43 -0.64
CA GLN A 73 12.69 10.64 0.15
C GLN A 73 13.97 11.34 -0.27
N GLU A 74 13.80 12.46 -0.97
CA GLU A 74 14.90 13.35 -1.32
C GLU A 74 15.42 14.00 -0.03
N ARG A 75 16.75 14.00 0.14
CA ARG A 75 17.44 14.73 1.20
C ARG A 75 17.20 16.22 0.98
N ARG A 76 16.65 16.92 1.97
CA ARG A 76 16.45 18.38 1.92
C ARG A 76 17.49 19.01 2.82
N ASP A 77 18.74 18.96 2.38
CA ASP A 77 19.83 19.63 3.09
C ASP A 77 20.00 21.04 2.49
N GLY A 78 20.25 22.01 3.37
CA GLY A 78 20.31 23.42 3.05
C GLY A 78 21.30 23.71 1.92
N ALA A 79 21.00 24.79 1.19
CA ALA A 79 21.84 25.30 0.13
C ALA A 79 23.33 25.27 0.51
N ASP A 80 24.14 24.73 -0.39
CA ASP A 80 25.62 24.73 -0.39
C ASP A 80 26.33 23.51 0.25
N GLN A 81 26.08 22.31 -0.30
CA GLN A 81 27.05 21.21 -0.26
C GLN A 81 27.12 20.45 -1.61
N PRO A 82 28.29 19.92 -2.01
CA PRO A 82 28.43 19.09 -3.21
C PRO A 82 27.67 17.76 -2.99
N GLY A 83 26.70 17.46 -3.84
CA GLY A 83 25.87 16.24 -3.75
C GLY A 83 24.38 16.43 -4.03
N ASP A 84 23.96 17.50 -4.72
CA ASP A 84 22.56 17.74 -5.09
C ASP A 84 22.17 16.90 -6.32
N SER A 85 22.04 15.59 -6.12
CA SER A 85 21.74 14.66 -7.20
C SER A 85 20.43 15.03 -7.89
N ARG A 86 20.54 15.41 -9.18
CA ARG A 86 19.40 15.76 -10.04
C ARG A 86 18.52 14.56 -10.37
N TYR A 87 19.03 13.35 -10.23
CA TYR A 87 18.36 12.12 -10.61
C TYR A 87 18.50 11.06 -9.51
N ALA A 88 17.40 10.38 -9.21
CA ALA A 88 17.33 9.30 -8.25
C ALA A 88 16.63 8.08 -8.86
N VAL A 89 17.24 6.91 -8.71
CA VAL A 89 16.60 5.63 -9.07
C VAL A 89 16.58 4.76 -7.83
N ALA A 90 15.45 4.12 -7.57
CA ALA A 90 15.30 3.27 -6.41
C ALA A 90 14.63 1.95 -6.78
N VAL A 91 15.19 0.85 -6.29
CA VAL A 91 14.61 -0.49 -6.42
C VAL A 91 14.44 -1.11 -5.05
N ARG A 92 13.31 -1.78 -4.84
CA ARG A 92 13.03 -2.54 -3.62
C ARG A 92 12.58 -3.94 -3.96
N ARG A 93 13.14 -4.92 -3.26
CA ARG A 93 12.58 -6.28 -3.19
C ARG A 93 12.07 -6.54 -1.78
N GLN A 94 10.77 -6.82 -1.65
CA GLN A 94 10.17 -7.18 -0.37
C GLN A 94 9.60 -8.59 -0.43
N SER A 95 9.75 -9.36 0.64
CA SER A 95 8.95 -10.58 0.87
C SER A 95 8.01 -10.35 2.04
N ALA A 96 6.75 -10.76 1.88
CA ALA A 96 5.79 -10.80 2.98
C ALA A 96 5.37 -12.24 3.24
N THR A 97 5.22 -12.61 4.51
CA THR A 97 4.53 -13.82 4.94
C THR A 97 3.36 -13.40 5.81
N ASP A 98 2.17 -13.90 5.48
CA ASP A 98 0.97 -13.69 6.29
C ASP A 98 0.55 -15.05 6.85
N ALA A 99 0.57 -15.15 8.18
CA ALA A 99 0.14 -16.32 8.93
C ALA A 99 -1.11 -16.02 9.75
N TRP A 100 -2.15 -16.85 9.64
CA TRP A 100 -3.37 -16.76 10.45
C TRP A 100 -3.64 -18.06 11.15
N ARG A 101 -3.93 -17.99 12.45
CA ARG A 101 -4.44 -19.12 13.22
C ARG A 101 -5.77 -18.75 13.86
N MET A 102 -6.81 -19.53 13.58
CA MET A 102 -8.07 -19.43 14.31
C MET A 102 -8.03 -20.36 15.52
N GLN A 103 -8.31 -19.82 16.70
CA GLN A 103 -8.51 -20.59 17.92
C GLN A 103 -9.94 -20.38 18.42
N PRO A 104 -10.93 -21.19 18.01
CA PRO A 104 -12.09 -21.42 18.85
C PRO A 104 -11.63 -22.21 20.09
N ALA A 105 -12.31 -22.01 21.23
CA ALA A 105 -11.93 -22.50 22.56
C ALA A 105 -11.77 -24.04 22.73
N ARG A 106 -11.76 -24.83 21.64
CA ARG A 106 -11.50 -26.29 21.71
C ARG A 106 -11.06 -27.00 20.41
N VAL A 107 -10.82 -26.32 19.29
CA VAL A 107 -10.41 -27.00 18.03
C VAL A 107 -9.48 -26.09 17.23
N GLN A 108 -8.30 -26.56 16.80
CA GLN A 108 -7.48 -25.80 15.83
C GLN A 108 -8.21 -25.77 14.47
N THR A 109 -8.52 -24.59 13.95
CA THR A 109 -9.12 -24.45 12.61
C THR A 109 -8.26 -23.55 11.72
N SER A 110 -8.00 -24.05 10.50
CA SER A 110 -7.44 -23.33 9.34
C SER A 110 -6.19 -22.45 9.60
N ASN A 111 -5.00 -23.00 9.33
CA ASN A 111 -3.78 -22.20 9.24
C ASN A 111 -3.63 -21.64 7.81
N TYR A 112 -3.68 -20.31 7.66
CA TYR A 112 -3.19 -19.64 6.45
C TYR A 112 -1.71 -19.35 6.67
N ASP A 113 -0.81 -19.85 5.83
CA ASP A 113 0.61 -19.47 5.84
C ASP A 113 1.08 -19.41 4.39
N LYS A 114 1.23 -18.18 3.88
CA LYS A 114 1.68 -17.96 2.51
C LYS A 114 2.64 -16.79 2.47
N SER A 115 3.57 -16.86 1.51
CA SER A 115 4.52 -15.80 1.24
C SER A 115 4.51 -15.36 -0.22
N ALA A 116 4.84 -14.09 -0.46
CA ALA A 116 5.00 -13.54 -1.79
C ALA A 116 6.10 -12.48 -1.82
N VAL A 117 6.72 -12.35 -3.00
CA VAL A 117 7.72 -11.31 -3.28
C VAL A 117 7.09 -10.20 -4.10
N THR A 118 7.29 -8.95 -3.67
CA THR A 118 6.89 -7.74 -4.39
C THR A 118 8.08 -6.85 -4.73
N PRO A 119 8.25 -6.50 -6.02
CA PRO A 119 9.16 -5.45 -6.42
C PRO A 119 8.52 -4.06 -6.20
N ALA A 120 9.38 -3.07 -6.01
CA ALA A 120 9.07 -1.67 -6.25
C ALA A 120 10.22 -1.04 -7.03
N VAL A 121 9.90 -0.15 -7.96
CA VAL A 121 10.87 0.67 -8.68
C VAL A 121 10.35 2.10 -8.74
N GLY A 122 11.24 3.06 -8.60
CA GLY A 122 10.91 4.48 -8.74
C GLY A 122 12.05 5.24 -9.35
N ILE A 123 11.71 6.27 -10.12
CA ILE A 123 12.64 7.22 -10.70
C ILE A 123 12.13 8.61 -10.34
N VAL A 124 13.03 9.48 -9.90
CA VAL A 124 12.78 10.90 -9.71
C VAL A 124 13.82 11.68 -10.47
N VAL A 125 13.39 12.70 -11.20
CA VAL A 125 14.24 13.56 -12.00
C VAL A 125 13.92 15.02 -11.70
N ARG A 126 14.97 15.85 -11.61
CA ARG A 126 14.89 17.31 -11.52
C ARG A 126 15.49 17.90 -12.79
N PRO A 127 14.69 18.00 -13.86
CA PRO A 127 15.21 18.35 -15.19
C PRO A 127 15.62 19.82 -15.31
N TRP A 128 15.17 20.67 -14.38
CA TRP A 128 15.49 22.10 -14.34
C TRP A 128 16.08 22.44 -12.98
N ASP A 129 16.90 23.49 -12.88
CA ASP A 129 17.30 24.09 -11.60
C ASP A 129 16.13 24.75 -10.84
N ALA A 130 14.91 24.60 -11.38
CA ALA A 130 13.68 24.94 -10.70
C ALA A 130 13.35 23.90 -9.62
N LYS A 131 12.61 24.33 -8.60
CA LYS A 131 12.09 23.48 -7.51
C LYS A 131 10.96 22.55 -7.99
N VAL A 132 11.17 21.83 -9.10
CA VAL A 132 10.22 20.92 -9.72
C VAL A 132 10.88 19.55 -9.89
N SER A 133 10.27 18.52 -9.32
CA SER A 133 10.68 17.13 -9.48
C SER A 133 9.58 16.35 -10.21
N LEU A 134 9.96 15.60 -11.23
CA LEU A 134 9.07 14.63 -11.89
C LEU A 134 9.39 13.24 -11.35
N TYR A 135 8.37 12.43 -11.13
CA TYR A 135 8.57 11.07 -10.66
C TYR A 135 7.68 10.08 -11.39
N VAL A 136 8.17 8.85 -11.47
CA VAL A 136 7.40 7.68 -11.86
C VAL A 136 7.73 6.55 -10.91
N ASN A 137 6.74 5.76 -10.54
CA ASN A 137 6.94 4.58 -9.72
C ASN A 137 6.03 3.43 -10.16
N TYR A 138 6.51 2.22 -9.87
CA TYR A 138 5.74 0.99 -9.93
C TYR A 138 5.97 0.24 -8.63
N ILE A 139 4.90 -0.21 -7.99
CA ILE A 139 4.95 -0.95 -6.74
C ILE A 139 3.91 -2.05 -6.74
N GLU A 140 4.31 -3.22 -6.25
CA GLU A 140 3.36 -4.27 -5.91
C GLU A 140 3.06 -4.27 -4.40
N GLY A 141 1.78 -4.22 -4.05
CA GLY A 141 1.26 -4.48 -2.72
C GLY A 141 0.75 -5.91 -2.59
N LEU A 142 0.81 -6.46 -1.38
CA LEU A 142 0.24 -7.77 -1.07
C LEU A 142 -0.99 -7.62 -0.21
N SER A 143 -2.04 -8.36 -0.58
CA SER A 143 -3.17 -8.62 0.29
C SER A 143 -3.36 -10.12 0.41
N GLN A 144 -4.05 -10.55 1.47
CA GLN A 144 -4.44 -11.93 1.64
C GLN A 144 -5.24 -12.42 0.42
N GLY A 145 -4.98 -13.66 -0.01
CA GLY A 145 -5.80 -14.35 -1.00
C GLY A 145 -7.05 -14.92 -0.34
N ASP A 146 -8.16 -14.94 -1.08
CA ASP A 146 -9.45 -15.38 -0.53
C ASP A 146 -9.49 -16.90 -0.27
N VAL A 147 -10.45 -17.31 0.55
CA VAL A 147 -10.82 -18.72 0.75
C VAL A 147 -12.16 -18.97 0.07
N VAL A 148 -12.25 -20.06 -0.69
CA VAL A 148 -13.51 -20.46 -1.34
C VAL A 148 -14.48 -20.98 -0.28
N THR A 149 -15.52 -20.20 0.00
CA THR A 149 -16.56 -20.52 1.00
C THR A 149 -17.81 -21.18 0.41
N ASP A 150 -17.97 -21.15 -0.92
CA ASP A 150 -19.08 -21.82 -1.62
C ASP A 150 -18.95 -23.34 -1.51
N THR A 151 -19.85 -23.97 -0.77
CA THR A 151 -19.88 -25.42 -0.52
C THR A 151 -20.19 -26.24 -1.76
N ALA A 152 -20.77 -25.63 -2.81
CA ALA A 152 -21.04 -26.28 -4.08
C ALA A 152 -19.86 -26.19 -5.06
N ALA A 153 -18.81 -25.42 -4.74
CA ALA A 153 -17.63 -25.31 -5.58
C ALA A 153 -16.76 -26.56 -5.50
N ARG A 154 -16.22 -27.01 -6.65
CA ARG A 154 -15.30 -28.15 -6.71
C ARG A 154 -14.01 -27.90 -5.93
N ASN A 155 -13.62 -26.63 -5.80
CA ASN A 155 -12.48 -26.19 -5.01
C ASN A 155 -12.90 -25.55 -3.68
N TYR A 156 -14.00 -26.02 -3.08
CA TYR A 156 -14.41 -25.62 -1.74
C TYR A 156 -13.24 -25.73 -0.74
N LYS A 157 -13.09 -24.71 0.12
CA LYS A 157 -11.96 -24.52 1.05
C LYS A 157 -10.59 -24.31 0.41
N GLN A 158 -10.49 -24.17 -0.92
CA GLN A 158 -9.23 -23.74 -1.52
C GLN A 158 -8.84 -22.36 -0.98
N VAL A 159 -7.58 -22.25 -0.62
CA VAL A 159 -6.95 -21.03 -0.11
C VAL A 159 -6.03 -20.48 -1.19
N PHE A 160 -6.33 -19.28 -1.69
CA PHE A 160 -5.51 -18.65 -2.73
C PHE A 160 -4.21 -18.06 -2.18
N ALA A 161 -3.20 -17.99 -3.04
CA ALA A 161 -1.97 -17.29 -2.75
C ALA A 161 -2.25 -15.78 -2.53
N PRO A 162 -1.38 -15.05 -1.82
CA PRO A 162 -1.54 -13.62 -1.61
C PRO A 162 -1.72 -12.88 -2.92
N TYR A 163 -2.76 -12.05 -3.00
CA TYR A 163 -3.00 -11.23 -4.18
C TYR A 163 -1.97 -10.12 -4.29
N LYS A 164 -1.47 -9.95 -5.51
CA LYS A 164 -0.54 -8.89 -5.86
C LYS A 164 -1.31 -7.73 -6.47
N THR A 165 -1.53 -6.68 -5.68
CA THR A 165 -2.05 -5.42 -6.18
C THR A 165 -0.93 -4.67 -6.87
N LYS A 166 -1.11 -4.27 -8.13
CA LYS A 166 -0.11 -3.56 -8.91
C LYS A 166 -0.48 -2.09 -8.99
N GLN A 167 0.42 -1.21 -8.59
CA GLN A 167 0.24 0.24 -8.73
C GLN A 167 1.34 0.81 -9.61
N ALA A 168 0.93 1.61 -10.59
CA ALA A 168 1.81 2.46 -11.37
C ALA A 168 1.36 3.92 -11.17
N GLU A 169 2.32 4.81 -10.97
CA GLU A 169 2.05 6.22 -10.70
C GLU A 169 3.09 7.09 -11.40
N VAL A 170 2.64 8.20 -11.96
CA VAL A 170 3.49 9.26 -12.50
C VAL A 170 3.02 10.59 -11.94
N GLY A 171 3.93 11.46 -11.56
CA GLY A 171 3.55 12.74 -11.00
C GLY A 171 4.63 13.79 -11.08
N VAL A 172 4.22 15.00 -10.74
CA VAL A 172 5.06 16.18 -10.64
C VAL A 172 4.88 16.77 -9.25
N LYS A 173 6.01 17.14 -8.66
CA LYS A 173 6.10 17.88 -7.41
C LYS A 173 6.70 19.22 -7.71
N TRP A 174 6.12 20.28 -7.20
CA TRP A 174 6.70 21.61 -7.33
C TRP A 174 6.59 22.38 -6.03
N ASP A 175 7.71 22.99 -5.63
CA ASP A 175 7.85 23.78 -4.42
C ASP A 175 7.95 25.27 -4.80
N MET A 176 6.91 26.02 -4.47
CA MET A 176 6.82 27.47 -4.69
C MET A 176 7.36 28.28 -3.50
N GLY A 177 8.16 27.65 -2.63
CA GLY A 177 8.72 28.23 -1.40
C GLY A 177 7.74 28.18 -0.23
N ARG A 178 6.54 28.72 -0.41
CA ARG A 178 5.47 28.71 0.62
C ARG A 178 4.56 27.50 0.54
N PHE A 179 4.51 26.86 -0.63
CA PHE A 179 3.65 25.71 -0.92
C PHE A 179 4.41 24.61 -1.63
N LEU A 180 4.19 23.38 -1.16
CA LEU A 180 4.52 22.17 -1.87
C LEU A 180 3.26 21.62 -2.49
N ASN A 181 3.27 21.46 -3.81
CA ASN A 181 2.18 20.85 -4.55
C ASN A 181 2.67 19.53 -5.16
N THR A 182 1.78 18.56 -5.21
CA THR A 182 1.98 17.29 -5.91
C THR A 182 0.76 17.01 -6.76
N LEU A 183 0.96 16.76 -8.04
CA LEU A 183 -0.07 16.25 -8.95
C LEU A 183 0.38 14.90 -9.48
N SER A 184 -0.48 13.90 -9.38
CA SER A 184 -0.16 12.53 -9.77
C SER A 184 -1.30 11.89 -10.54
N LEU A 185 -0.94 11.02 -11.47
CA LEU A 185 -1.82 10.10 -12.17
C LEU A 185 -1.46 8.70 -11.71
N PHE A 186 -2.46 7.92 -11.31
CA PHE A 186 -2.25 6.57 -10.82
C PHE A 186 -3.15 5.56 -11.51
N GLN A 187 -2.67 4.33 -11.60
CA GLN A 187 -3.45 3.14 -11.89
C GLN A 187 -3.12 2.06 -10.86
N ILE A 188 -4.15 1.51 -10.24
CA ILE A 188 -4.07 0.41 -9.29
C ILE A 188 -4.90 -0.75 -9.84
N GLU A 189 -4.32 -1.93 -9.96
CA GLU A 189 -5.00 -3.15 -10.36
C GLU A 189 -4.96 -4.17 -9.23
N LYS A 190 -6.13 -4.65 -8.80
CA LYS A 190 -6.29 -5.61 -7.71
C LYS A 190 -6.95 -6.89 -8.25
N PRO A 191 -6.35 -8.08 -8.00
CA PRO A 191 -7.01 -9.36 -8.26
C PRO A 191 -8.25 -9.56 -7.38
N THR A 192 -9.26 -10.25 -7.93
CA THR A 192 -10.49 -10.61 -7.22
C THR A 192 -10.89 -12.04 -7.59
N LEU A 193 -11.61 -12.73 -6.69
CA LEU A 193 -12.22 -14.01 -7.05
C LEU A 193 -13.31 -13.86 -8.10
N ILE A 194 -13.33 -14.79 -9.05
CA ILE A 194 -14.42 -15.03 -9.98
C ILE A 194 -14.80 -16.51 -9.96
N LYS A 195 -16.08 -16.80 -10.18
CA LYS A 195 -16.60 -18.16 -10.32
C LYS A 195 -16.74 -18.49 -11.80
N ASP A 196 -16.16 -19.60 -12.23
CA ASP A 196 -16.54 -20.26 -13.47
C ASP A 196 -17.79 -21.11 -13.20
N SER A 197 -18.94 -20.64 -13.69
CA SER A 197 -20.23 -21.31 -13.50
C SER A 197 -20.36 -22.63 -14.27
N SER A 198 -19.55 -22.84 -15.32
CA SER A 198 -19.55 -24.08 -16.10
C SER A 198 -18.70 -25.16 -15.41
N ALA A 199 -17.52 -24.77 -14.93
CA ALA A 199 -16.62 -25.68 -14.21
C ALA A 199 -16.97 -25.84 -12.72
N TRP A 200 -17.80 -24.95 -12.15
CA TRP A 200 -18.08 -24.83 -10.72
C TRP A 200 -16.79 -24.65 -9.89
N VAL A 201 -15.86 -23.86 -10.41
CA VAL A 201 -14.54 -23.61 -9.81
C VAL A 201 -14.35 -22.10 -9.64
N TYR A 202 -13.81 -21.69 -8.49
CA TYR A 202 -13.36 -20.32 -8.28
C TYR A 202 -11.91 -20.13 -8.74
N SER A 203 -11.58 -18.96 -9.27
CA SER A 203 -10.22 -18.54 -9.61
C SER A 203 -9.99 -17.07 -9.24
N ASP A 204 -8.73 -16.66 -9.07
CA ASP A 204 -8.29 -15.29 -8.82
C ASP A 204 -8.08 -14.47 -10.10
N ALA A 205 -8.67 -14.93 -11.22
CA ALA A 205 -8.51 -14.29 -12.51
C ALA A 205 -9.26 -12.94 -12.62
N GLY A 206 -10.21 -12.66 -11.73
CA GLY A 206 -10.93 -11.39 -11.70
C GLY A 206 -10.02 -10.20 -11.47
N ARG A 207 -10.41 -9.05 -12.02
CA ARG A 207 -9.63 -7.81 -11.91
C ARG A 207 -10.54 -6.63 -11.62
N GLN A 208 -10.17 -5.86 -10.61
CA GLN A 208 -10.63 -4.50 -10.41
C GLN A 208 -9.49 -3.54 -10.74
N ARG A 209 -9.78 -2.49 -11.52
CA ARG A 209 -8.84 -1.45 -11.89
C ARG A 209 -9.35 -0.08 -11.45
N ASN A 210 -8.53 0.61 -10.65
CA ASN A 210 -8.79 1.98 -10.22
C ASN A 210 -7.79 2.91 -10.91
N ARG A 211 -8.29 3.89 -11.67
CA ARG A 211 -7.47 4.94 -12.28
C ARG A 211 -7.88 6.29 -11.70
N GLY A 212 -6.93 7.18 -11.51
CA GLY A 212 -7.28 8.48 -10.97
C GLY A 212 -6.21 9.53 -11.13
N VAL A 213 -6.60 10.74 -10.77
CA VAL A 213 -5.71 11.89 -10.59
C VAL A 213 -5.83 12.36 -9.15
N GLU A 214 -4.70 12.70 -8.55
CA GLU A 214 -4.64 13.25 -7.20
C GLU A 214 -3.79 14.51 -7.21
N TRP A 215 -4.36 15.60 -6.73
CA TRP A 215 -3.66 16.83 -6.44
C TRP A 215 -3.65 17.06 -4.93
N THR A 216 -2.48 17.23 -4.36
CA THR A 216 -2.31 17.63 -2.96
C THR A 216 -1.50 18.92 -2.88
N SER A 217 -1.88 19.78 -1.95
CA SER A 217 -1.20 21.03 -1.64
C SER A 217 -1.01 21.16 -0.14
N ALA A 218 0.21 21.44 0.29
CA ALA A 218 0.55 21.67 1.68
C ALA A 218 1.49 22.88 1.80
N GLY A 219 1.16 23.83 2.69
CA GLY A 219 1.97 25.03 2.84
C GLY A 219 1.33 26.12 3.68
N GLU A 220 1.89 27.32 3.58
CA GLU A 220 1.45 28.52 4.27
C GLU A 220 0.91 29.55 3.26
N LEU A 221 -0.41 29.79 3.30
CA LEU A 221 -1.10 30.71 2.38
C LEU A 221 -0.78 32.17 2.68
N ALA A 222 -0.76 32.49 3.96
CA ALA A 222 -0.41 33.78 4.52
C ALA A 222 0.27 33.56 5.87
N PRO A 223 1.04 34.53 6.40
CA PRO A 223 1.64 34.43 7.73
C PRO A 223 0.62 33.96 8.78
N GLY A 224 0.83 32.78 9.36
CA GLY A 224 -0.05 32.16 10.35
C GLY A 224 -1.22 31.33 9.79
N VAL A 225 -1.40 31.24 8.48
CA VAL A 225 -2.48 30.47 7.82
C VAL A 225 -1.88 29.30 7.03
N ARG A 226 -2.05 28.09 7.55
CA ARG A 226 -1.59 26.85 6.91
C ARG A 226 -2.72 26.17 6.19
N LEU A 227 -2.47 25.77 4.95
CA LEU A 227 -3.37 24.97 4.15
C LEU A 227 -2.75 23.58 3.95
N LEU A 228 -3.54 22.56 4.27
CA LEU A 228 -3.28 21.18 3.88
C LEU A 228 -4.57 20.64 3.28
N GLY A 229 -4.50 20.25 2.01
CA GLY A 229 -5.68 19.80 1.29
C GLY A 229 -5.33 19.23 -0.06
N GLY A 230 -6.36 18.93 -0.82
CA GLY A 230 -6.22 18.34 -2.14
C GLY A 230 -7.55 17.99 -2.76
N ALA A 231 -7.47 17.55 -4.01
CA ALA A 231 -8.59 17.00 -4.76
C ALA A 231 -8.15 15.67 -5.38
N SER A 232 -9.06 14.69 -5.37
CA SER A 232 -8.82 13.39 -5.98
C SER A 232 -10.02 13.00 -6.82
N TYR A 233 -9.76 12.47 -8.00
CA TYR A 233 -10.78 11.83 -8.82
C TYR A 233 -10.36 10.40 -9.10
N THR A 234 -11.24 9.43 -8.81
CA THR A 234 -10.96 8.01 -8.99
C THR A 234 -12.09 7.33 -9.76
N GLN A 235 -11.73 6.70 -10.87
CA GLN A 235 -12.58 5.81 -11.61
C GLN A 235 -12.20 4.36 -11.30
N ALA A 236 -13.02 3.68 -10.51
CA ALA A 236 -12.88 2.26 -10.21
C ALA A 236 -13.79 1.43 -11.11
N VAL A 237 -13.23 0.48 -11.86
CA VAL A 237 -13.96 -0.41 -12.77
C VAL A 237 -13.64 -1.87 -12.51
N LEU A 238 -14.62 -2.74 -12.73
CA LEU A 238 -14.43 -4.18 -12.82
C LEU A 238 -13.85 -4.49 -14.20
N ALA A 239 -12.54 -4.70 -14.28
CA ALA A 239 -11.82 -4.92 -15.53
C ALA A 239 -11.96 -6.35 -16.05
N HIS A 240 -12.18 -7.33 -15.16
CA HIS A 240 -12.48 -8.70 -15.55
C HIS A 240 -13.35 -9.40 -14.49
N THR A 241 -14.47 -9.97 -14.92
CA THR A 241 -15.51 -10.58 -14.09
C THR A 241 -15.94 -11.96 -14.61
N ALA A 242 -16.66 -12.71 -13.80
CA ALA A 242 -17.17 -14.03 -14.17
C ALA A 242 -17.99 -13.97 -15.47
N GLY A 243 -17.53 -14.68 -16.50
CA GLY A 243 -18.18 -14.70 -17.82
C GLY A 243 -18.25 -13.34 -18.52
N GLY A 244 -17.49 -12.34 -18.06
CA GLY A 244 -17.53 -10.96 -18.59
C GLY A 244 -18.82 -10.19 -18.27
N ALA A 245 -19.70 -10.73 -17.42
CA ALA A 245 -21.06 -10.22 -17.21
C ALA A 245 -21.13 -8.79 -16.65
N SER A 246 -20.07 -8.32 -16.00
CA SER A 246 -19.99 -6.97 -15.43
C SER A 246 -18.70 -6.24 -15.80
N ASP A 247 -18.02 -6.67 -16.87
CA ASP A 247 -16.81 -6.01 -17.36
C ASP A 247 -17.12 -4.55 -17.74
N GLY A 248 -16.29 -3.63 -17.27
CA GLY A 248 -16.46 -2.18 -17.46
C GLY A 248 -17.41 -1.52 -16.46
N SER A 249 -18.14 -2.28 -15.64
CA SER A 249 -19.01 -1.72 -14.60
C SER A 249 -18.20 -1.04 -13.50
N ARG A 250 -18.79 -0.03 -12.84
CA ARG A 250 -18.15 0.64 -11.71
C ARG A 250 -18.04 -0.31 -10.51
N ALA A 251 -16.88 -0.28 -9.85
CA ALA A 251 -16.71 -0.99 -8.59
C ALA A 251 -17.53 -0.32 -7.47
N TYR A 252 -18.13 -1.12 -6.61
CA TYR A 252 -18.92 -0.63 -5.48
C TYR A 252 -18.05 0.10 -4.44
N GLY A 253 -18.63 1.11 -3.77
CA GLY A 253 -18.03 1.76 -2.60
C GLY A 253 -16.93 2.81 -2.89
N VAL A 254 -16.75 3.21 -4.15
CA VAL A 254 -15.79 4.27 -4.53
C VAL A 254 -16.56 5.55 -4.87
N PRO A 255 -16.40 6.63 -4.08
CA PRO A 255 -16.89 7.96 -4.45
C PRO A 255 -16.21 8.41 -5.74
N SER A 256 -16.98 8.92 -6.69
CA SER A 256 -16.49 9.42 -7.98
C SER A 256 -16.65 10.91 -8.12
#